data_AF-A0A9R1NCS8-F1
#
_entry.id   AF-A0A9R1NCS8-F1
#
_cell.length_a   1.000
_cell.length_b   1.000
_cell.length_c   1.000
_cell.angle_alpha   90.00
_cell.angle_beta   90.00
_cell.angle_gamma   90.00
#
_symmetry.space_group_name_H-M   'P 1'
#
loop_
_entity.id
_entity.type
_entity.pdbx_description
1 polymer ?
#
loop_
_entity_poly.entity_id
_entity_poly.type
_entity_poly.pdbx_seq_one_letter_code
_entity_poly.pdbx_strand_id
1 'polypeptide(L)'
;MCRVLGADYKKRLSEMGCMSDDDVDMDRLYKEMDLLDVTINSNYKKLKDVGSELFLEWGRADTLLKNMLKFSYVISVHDSTTPAEIDEPHFLDTLWVKKARTELDDRRKDAKKEYQKQKEKLKGMIHESRLTYDFVGFNPKEKVIPNGGSTMERILVPHSITLSLKLMLLKNSMSSNLRRKQEC
;
A
#
# COMPACT_ATOMS: atom_id res chain seq x y z
N MET A 1 -19.58 -8.32 -9.42
CA MET A 1 -19.46 -7.46 -8.22
C MET A 1 -19.27 -8.28 -6.95
N CYS A 2 -20.23 -9.13 -6.54
CA CYS A 2 -20.12 -9.97 -5.34
C CYS A 2 -18.82 -10.81 -5.29
N ARG A 3 -18.45 -11.43 -6.41
CA ARG A 3 -17.21 -12.23 -6.55
C ARG A 3 -15.94 -11.47 -6.12
N VAL A 4 -15.75 -10.23 -6.55
CA VAL A 4 -14.56 -9.42 -6.24
C VAL A 4 -14.55 -8.95 -4.79
N LEU A 5 -15.73 -8.73 -4.21
CA LEU A 5 -15.89 -8.42 -2.78
C LEU A 5 -15.85 -9.66 -1.88
N GLY A 6 -15.87 -10.87 -2.45
CA GLY A 6 -16.00 -12.11 -1.69
C GLY A 6 -17.37 -12.31 -1.05
N ALA A 7 -18.39 -11.59 -1.51
CA ALA A 7 -19.75 -11.68 -0.99
C ALA A 7 -20.49 -12.88 -1.61
N ASP A 8 -21.29 -13.55 -0.80
CA ASP A 8 -22.19 -14.61 -1.27
C ASP A 8 -23.42 -13.99 -1.94
N TYR A 9 -23.54 -14.20 -3.25
CA TYR A 9 -24.66 -13.73 -4.06
C TYR A 9 -25.99 -14.34 -3.64
N LYS A 10 -26.04 -15.65 -3.38
CA LYS A 10 -27.29 -16.34 -3.01
C LYS A 10 -27.79 -15.87 -1.66
N LYS A 11 -26.87 -15.67 -0.72
CA LYS A 11 -27.21 -15.09 0.59
C LYS A 11 -27.82 -13.70 0.45
N ARG A 12 -27.21 -12.83 -0.37
CA ARG A 12 -27.73 -11.46 -0.60
C ARG A 12 -29.10 -11.46 -1.29
N LEU A 13 -29.32 -12.33 -2.29
CA LEU A 13 -30.64 -12.51 -2.90
C LEU A 13 -31.71 -12.90 -1.85
N SER A 14 -31.37 -13.85 -0.98
CA SER A 14 -32.27 -14.27 0.10
C SER A 14 -32.54 -13.13 1.10
N GLU A 15 -31.55 -12.30 1.42
CA GLU A 15 -31.70 -11.12 2.28
C GLU A 15 -32.60 -10.04 1.64
N MET A 16 -32.65 -9.97 0.30
CA MET A 16 -33.58 -9.12 -0.44
C MET A 16 -35.02 -9.69 -0.49
N GLY A 17 -35.23 -10.90 0.04
CA GLY A 17 -36.51 -11.61 0.03
C GLY A 17 -36.81 -12.36 -1.26
N CYS A 18 -35.81 -12.54 -2.14
CA CYS A 18 -35.95 -13.29 -3.39
C CYS A 18 -35.74 -14.78 -3.11
N MET A 19 -36.75 -15.61 -3.41
CA MET A 19 -36.70 -17.07 -3.24
C MET A 19 -36.18 -17.79 -4.49
N SER A 20 -36.19 -17.11 -5.64
CA SER A 20 -35.67 -17.56 -6.92
C SER A 20 -35.14 -16.37 -7.74
N ASP A 21 -34.37 -16.63 -8.80
CA ASP A 21 -33.90 -15.59 -9.72
C ASP A 21 -35.06 -14.90 -10.47
N ASP A 22 -36.22 -15.57 -10.57
CA ASP A 22 -37.41 -15.07 -11.28
C ASP A 22 -38.27 -14.13 -10.42
N ASP A 23 -38.07 -14.12 -9.08
CA ASP A 23 -38.80 -13.27 -8.13
C ASP A 23 -38.07 -11.94 -7.82
N VAL A 24 -37.02 -11.63 -8.58
CA VAL A 24 -36.15 -10.49 -8.27
C VAL A 24 -36.85 -9.17 -8.61
N ASP A 25 -37.20 -8.43 -7.56
CA ASP A 25 -37.59 -7.03 -7.65
C ASP A 25 -36.41 -6.20 -8.21
N MET A 26 -36.55 -5.77 -9.48
CA MET A 26 -35.50 -5.06 -10.21
C MET A 26 -35.07 -3.77 -9.49
N ASP A 27 -35.98 -3.07 -8.80
CA ASP A 27 -35.63 -1.84 -8.07
C ASP A 27 -34.74 -2.14 -6.86
N ARG A 28 -34.97 -3.28 -6.19
CA ARG A 28 -34.08 -3.75 -5.10
C ARG A 28 -32.74 -4.20 -5.64
N LEU A 29 -32.74 -4.92 -6.77
CA LEU A 29 -31.52 -5.37 -7.41
C LEU A 29 -30.63 -4.19 -7.80
N TYR A 30 -31.19 -3.12 -8.39
CA TYR A 30 -30.41 -1.94 -8.74
C TYR A 30 -29.82 -1.25 -7.51
N LYS A 31 -30.59 -1.10 -6.43
CA LYS A 31 -30.07 -0.55 -5.17
C LYS A 31 -28.93 -1.38 -4.61
N GLU A 32 -29.05 -2.70 -4.69
CA GLU A 32 -28.01 -3.62 -4.22
C GLU A 32 -26.76 -3.54 -5.09
N MET A 33 -26.92 -3.41 -6.41
CA MET A 33 -25.81 -3.14 -7.33
C MET A 33 -25.11 -1.82 -7.00
N ASP A 34 -25.85 -0.73 -6.76
CA ASP A 34 -25.27 0.55 -6.35
C ASP A 34 -24.46 0.43 -5.05
N LEU A 35 -24.97 -0.30 -4.05
CA LEU A 35 -24.25 -0.55 -2.80
C LEU A 35 -22.96 -1.35 -3.02
N LEU A 36 -23.01 -2.37 -3.88
CA LEU A 36 -21.81 -3.14 -4.25
C LEU A 36 -20.80 -2.28 -4.99
N ASP A 37 -21.24 -1.37 -5.87
CA ASP A 37 -20.35 -0.49 -6.63
C ASP A 37 -19.65 0.52 -5.71
N VAL A 38 -20.41 1.16 -4.83
CA VAL A 38 -19.87 2.08 -3.81
C VAL A 38 -18.85 1.34 -2.92
N THR A 39 -19.15 0.09 -2.55
CA THR A 39 -18.25 -0.73 -1.72
C THR A 39 -16.96 -1.08 -2.47
N ILE A 40 -17.05 -1.49 -3.74
CA ILE A 40 -15.90 -1.77 -4.61
C ILE A 40 -15.01 -0.54 -4.71
N ASN A 41 -15.57 0.60 -5.08
CA ASN A 41 -14.84 1.86 -5.22
C ASN A 41 -14.18 2.29 -3.89
N SER A 42 -14.90 2.15 -2.77
CA SER A 42 -14.39 2.48 -1.44
C SER A 42 -13.22 1.58 -1.02
N ASN A 43 -13.36 0.26 -1.18
CA ASN A 43 -12.31 -0.69 -0.82
C ASN A 43 -11.08 -0.56 -1.73
N TYR A 44 -11.30 -0.36 -3.03
CA TYR A 44 -10.25 -0.07 -4.00
C TYR A 44 -9.42 1.14 -3.58
N LYS A 45 -10.08 2.28 -3.32
CA LYS A 45 -9.41 3.52 -2.90
C LYS A 45 -8.61 3.32 -1.62
N LYS A 46 -9.21 2.69 -0.60
CA LYS A 46 -8.53 2.41 0.67
C LYS A 46 -7.30 1.53 0.48
N LEU A 47 -7.39 0.48 -0.35
CA LEU A 47 -6.25 -0.39 -0.65
C LEU A 47 -5.16 0.35 -1.43
N LYS A 48 -5.53 1.24 -2.36
CA LYS A 48 -4.58 2.05 -3.13
C LYS A 48 -3.81 3.04 -2.25
N ASP A 49 -4.52 3.71 -1.35
CA ASP A 49 -3.94 4.64 -0.39
C ASP A 49 -2.99 3.91 0.57
N VAL A 50 -3.48 2.83 1.21
CA VAL A 50 -2.68 1.99 2.11
C VAL A 50 -1.48 1.39 1.38
N GLY A 51 -1.68 0.94 0.15
CA GLY A 51 -0.63 0.31 -0.64
C GLY A 51 0.51 1.25 -0.96
N SER A 52 0.19 2.47 -1.38
CA SER A 52 1.18 3.51 -1.66
C SER A 52 2.05 3.81 -0.42
N GLU A 53 1.43 3.91 0.75
CA GLU A 53 2.16 4.10 2.01
C GLU A 53 3.00 2.88 2.38
N LEU A 54 2.47 1.67 2.20
CA LEU A 54 3.14 0.43 2.54
C LEU A 54 4.37 0.17 1.67
N PHE A 55 4.33 0.54 0.38
CA PHE A 55 5.49 0.50 -0.50
C PHE A 55 6.64 1.37 0.01
N LEU A 56 6.35 2.57 0.51
CA LEU A 56 7.37 3.46 1.08
C LEU A 56 7.99 2.85 2.34
N GLU A 57 7.18 2.29 3.23
CA GLU A 57 7.66 1.66 4.46
C GLU A 57 8.48 0.38 4.19
N TRP A 58 8.07 -0.44 3.23
CA TRP A 58 8.86 -1.60 2.81
C TRP A 58 10.20 -1.20 2.21
N GLY A 59 10.25 -0.11 1.44
CA GLY A 59 11.49 0.44 0.90
C GLY A 59 12.42 0.96 2.00
N ARG A 60 11.89 1.68 3.00
CA ARG A 60 12.68 2.17 4.15
C ARG A 60 13.26 1.06 5.01
N ALA A 61 12.54 -0.05 5.13
CA ALA A 61 12.91 -1.18 5.96
C ALA A 61 13.69 -2.27 5.20
N ASP A 62 14.10 -2.04 3.95
CA ASP A 62 14.74 -3.04 3.06
C ASP A 62 14.01 -4.40 3.10
N THR A 63 12.68 -4.36 3.04
CA THR A 63 11.87 -5.58 3.21
C THR A 63 12.11 -6.55 2.05
N LEU A 64 12.36 -7.83 2.36
CA LEU A 64 12.55 -8.85 1.33
C LEU A 64 11.32 -9.01 0.43
N LEU A 65 11.54 -9.15 -0.87
CA LEU A 65 10.47 -9.31 -1.87
C LEU A 65 9.48 -10.43 -1.53
N LYS A 66 9.97 -11.59 -1.03
CA LYS A 66 9.11 -12.71 -0.62
C LYS A 66 8.07 -12.34 0.45
N ASN A 67 8.37 -11.33 1.28
CA ASN A 67 7.45 -10.83 2.29
C ASN A 67 6.46 -9.82 1.69
N MET A 68 6.91 -8.96 0.76
CA MET A 68 6.02 -8.06 0.01
C MET A 68 5.00 -8.85 -0.82
N LEU A 69 5.41 -9.97 -1.43
CA LEU A 69 4.54 -10.81 -2.27
C LEU A 69 3.38 -11.47 -1.50
N LYS A 70 3.44 -11.56 -0.16
CA LYS A 70 2.29 -11.97 0.67
C LYS A 70 1.13 -10.97 0.57
N PHE A 71 1.41 -9.77 0.10
CA PHE A 71 0.48 -8.67 -0.15
C PHE A 71 0.42 -8.33 -1.65
N SER A 72 0.54 -9.33 -2.53
CA SER A 72 0.49 -9.14 -3.99
C SER A 72 -0.75 -8.38 -4.46
N TYR A 73 -1.89 -8.54 -3.78
CA TYR A 73 -3.10 -7.77 -4.04
C TYR A 73 -2.89 -6.26 -3.90
N VAL A 74 -2.09 -5.81 -2.94
CA VAL A 74 -1.73 -4.39 -2.75
C VAL A 74 -0.89 -3.89 -3.92
N ILE A 75 0.04 -4.70 -4.40
CA ILE A 75 0.89 -4.42 -5.56
C ILE A 75 0.02 -4.27 -6.82
N SER A 76 -0.88 -5.21 -7.04
CA SER A 76 -1.79 -5.21 -8.18
C SER A 76 -2.77 -4.00 -8.14
N VAL A 77 -3.29 -3.62 -6.96
CA VAL A 77 -4.11 -2.39 -6.82
C VAL A 77 -3.30 -1.13 -7.14
N HIS A 78 -2.05 -1.06 -6.66
CA HIS A 78 -1.19 0.10 -6.89
C HIS A 78 -0.99 0.37 -8.38
N ASP A 79 -0.80 -0.68 -9.18
CA ASP A 79 -0.55 -0.55 -10.63
C ASP A 79 -1.83 -0.33 -11.45
N SER A 80 -2.99 -0.76 -10.93
CA SER A 80 -4.28 -0.52 -11.59
C SER A 80 -4.68 0.96 -11.59
N THR A 81 -5.43 1.40 -12.60
CA THR A 81 -5.95 2.78 -12.68
C THR A 81 -7.39 2.90 -12.19
N THR A 82 -8.15 1.82 -12.28
CA THR A 82 -9.58 1.76 -11.97
C THR A 82 -9.93 0.43 -11.29
N PRO A 83 -10.95 0.39 -10.41
CA PRO A 83 -11.46 -0.88 -9.87
C PRO A 83 -11.99 -1.84 -10.94
N ALA A 84 -12.36 -1.35 -12.13
CA ALA A 84 -12.85 -2.21 -13.22
C ALA A 84 -11.76 -3.14 -13.80
N GLU A 85 -10.48 -2.83 -13.60
CA GLU A 85 -9.35 -3.68 -14.00
C GLU A 85 -9.14 -4.88 -13.04
N ILE A 86 -9.92 -4.94 -11.96
CA ILE A 86 -9.81 -5.96 -10.92
C ILE A 86 -11.00 -6.93 -11.01
N ASP A 87 -10.77 -8.11 -11.56
CA ASP A 87 -11.77 -9.18 -11.69
C ASP A 87 -11.53 -10.38 -10.77
N GLU A 88 -10.39 -10.38 -10.07
CA GLU A 88 -9.95 -11.50 -9.26
C GLU A 88 -10.87 -11.72 -8.03
N PRO A 89 -11.26 -12.97 -7.72
CA PRO A 89 -12.15 -13.25 -6.60
C PRO A 89 -11.60 -12.77 -5.26
N HIS A 90 -12.49 -12.28 -4.39
CA HIS A 90 -12.19 -11.81 -3.04
C HIS A 90 -11.16 -10.67 -2.97
N PHE A 91 -10.73 -10.10 -4.09
CA PHE A 91 -9.57 -9.21 -4.12
C PHE A 91 -9.83 -7.86 -3.42
N LEU A 92 -11.06 -7.33 -3.52
CA LEU A 92 -11.48 -6.10 -2.82
C LEU A 92 -12.29 -6.41 -1.55
N ASP A 93 -12.12 -7.60 -0.98
CA ASP A 93 -12.70 -7.93 0.32
C ASP A 93 -12.16 -6.98 1.40
N THR A 94 -13.06 -6.53 2.28
CA THR A 94 -12.75 -5.74 3.47
C THR A 94 -11.66 -6.38 4.34
N LEU A 95 -11.55 -7.71 4.35
CA LEU A 95 -10.49 -8.42 5.06
C LEU A 95 -9.09 -8.05 4.54
N TRP A 96 -8.91 -7.90 3.23
CA TRP A 96 -7.62 -7.52 2.65
C TRP A 96 -7.26 -6.07 2.93
N VAL A 97 -8.25 -5.18 2.89
CA VAL A 97 -8.11 -3.79 3.34
C VAL A 97 -7.59 -3.76 4.78
N LYS A 98 -8.22 -4.56 5.66
CA LYS A 98 -7.82 -4.65 7.08
C LYS A 98 -6.42 -5.21 7.25
N LYS A 99 -6.07 -6.32 6.58
CA LYS A 99 -4.74 -6.92 6.63
C LYS A 99 -3.65 -5.96 6.17
N ALA A 100 -3.87 -5.24 5.06
CA ALA A 100 -2.91 -4.26 4.56
C ALA A 100 -2.72 -3.09 5.54
N ARG A 101 -3.81 -2.62 6.16
CA ARG A 101 -3.74 -1.57 7.20
C ARG A 101 -2.95 -2.04 8.42
N THR A 102 -3.20 -3.26 8.90
CA THR A 102 -2.47 -3.82 10.06
C THR A 102 -0.97 -3.91 9.79
N GLU A 103 -0.56 -4.43 8.63
CA GLU A 103 0.86 -4.47 8.25
C GLU A 103 1.48 -3.07 8.23
N LEU A 104 0.79 -2.09 7.65
CA LEU A 104 1.28 -0.70 7.60
C LEU A 104 1.48 -0.12 9.01
N ASP A 105 0.54 -0.36 9.92
CA ASP A 105 0.62 0.12 11.30
C ASP A 105 1.78 -0.57 12.07
N ASP A 106 1.97 -1.87 11.85
CA ASP A 106 3.08 -2.62 12.45
C ASP A 106 4.44 -2.09 11.96
N ARG A 107 4.56 -1.79 10.66
CA ARG A 107 5.78 -1.20 10.09
C ARG A 107 6.10 0.17 10.66
N ARG A 108 5.09 1.03 10.79
CA ARG A 108 5.24 2.35 11.42
C ARG A 108 5.68 2.23 12.87
N LYS A 109 5.13 1.26 13.60
CA LYS A 109 5.51 1.00 14.98
C LYS A 109 6.97 0.56 15.08
N ASP A 110 7.42 -0.31 14.18
CA ASP A 110 8.80 -0.78 14.16
C ASP A 110 9.79 0.31 13.74
N ALA A 111 9.45 1.12 12.73
CA ALA A 111 10.22 2.29 12.34
C ALA A 111 10.40 3.28 13.51
N LYS A 112 9.32 3.52 14.28
CA LYS A 112 9.37 4.38 15.48
C LYS A 112 10.29 3.81 16.57
N LYS A 113 10.25 2.49 16.80
CA LYS A 113 11.15 1.83 17.77
C LYS A 113 12.61 1.96 17.33
N GLU A 114 12.89 1.75 16.07
CA GLU A 114 14.25 1.81 15.53
C GLU A 114 14.82 3.24 15.61
N TYR A 115 14.02 4.24 15.23
CA TYR A 115 14.38 5.64 15.43
C TYR A 115 14.72 5.95 16.89
N GLN A 116 13.90 5.46 17.83
CA GLN A 116 14.15 5.69 19.26
C GLN A 116 15.45 5.02 19.74
N LYS A 117 15.77 3.82 19.25
CA LYS A 117 17.06 3.17 19.55
C LYS A 117 18.24 3.97 19.01
N GLN A 118 18.16 4.44 17.77
CA GLN A 118 19.21 5.24 17.14
C GLN A 118 19.43 6.57 17.88
N LYS A 119 18.34 7.20 18.32
CA LYS A 119 18.39 8.43 19.14
C LYS A 119 19.12 8.20 20.46
N GLU A 120 18.81 7.13 21.19
CA GLU A 120 19.49 6.83 22.45
C GLU A 120 20.96 6.44 22.24
N LYS A 121 21.28 5.69 21.17
CA LYS A 121 22.67 5.40 20.79
C LYS A 121 23.45 6.68 20.50
N LEU A 122 22.88 7.61 19.74
CA LEU A 122 23.50 8.89 19.42
C LEU A 122 23.76 9.72 20.68
N LYS A 123 22.80 9.79 21.61
CA LYS A 123 23.00 10.45 22.91
C LYS A 123 24.17 9.84 23.69
N GLY A 124 24.27 8.51 23.73
CA GLY A 124 25.38 7.81 24.38
C GLY A 124 26.73 8.19 23.74
N MET A 125 26.81 8.14 22.41
CA MET A 125 28.02 8.54 21.67
C MET A 125 28.41 10.00 21.94
N ILE A 126 27.45 10.94 21.99
CA ILE A 126 27.72 12.35 22.33
C ILE A 126 28.28 12.47 23.75
N HIS A 127 27.70 11.76 24.71
CA HIS A 127 28.17 11.76 26.10
C HIS A 127 29.59 11.18 26.23
N GLU A 128 29.87 10.06 25.55
CA GLU A 128 31.19 9.39 25.57
C GLU A 128 32.28 10.19 24.85
N SER A 129 31.93 10.84 23.74
CA SER A 129 32.88 11.63 22.94
C SER A 129 33.30 12.95 23.59
N ARG A 130 32.74 13.31 24.76
CA ARG A 130 32.97 14.58 25.46
C ARG A 130 32.78 15.81 24.58
N LEU A 131 32.02 15.67 23.48
CA LEU A 131 31.67 16.78 22.61
C LEU A 131 30.73 17.70 23.40
N THR A 132 31.30 18.73 24.01
CA THR A 132 30.53 19.84 24.56
C THR A 132 29.96 20.66 23.40
N TYR A 133 28.87 21.38 23.65
CA TYR A 133 28.27 22.30 22.67
C TYR A 133 29.31 23.24 22.02
N ASP A 134 30.35 23.60 22.78
CA ASP A 134 31.43 24.47 22.35
C ASP A 134 32.37 23.83 21.31
N PHE A 135 32.45 22.50 21.23
CA PHE A 135 33.41 21.79 20.39
C PHE A 135 32.96 21.62 18.93
N VAL A 136 31.65 21.65 18.67
CA VAL A 136 31.05 21.46 17.33
C VAL A 136 30.60 22.76 16.68
N GLY A 137 30.78 23.91 17.34
CA GLY A 137 30.34 25.21 16.83
C GLY A 137 28.84 25.28 16.51
N PHE A 138 28.05 24.32 16.97
CA PHE A 138 26.64 24.18 16.64
C PHE A 138 25.79 24.73 17.78
N ASN A 139 25.26 25.94 17.63
CA ASN A 139 24.34 26.52 18.60
C ASN A 139 22.88 26.18 18.21
N PRO A 140 22.15 25.37 18.99
CA PRO A 140 20.82 24.87 18.63
C PRO A 140 19.74 25.97 18.75
N LYS A 141 20.09 27.13 19.33
CA LYS A 141 19.25 28.32 19.42
C LYS A 141 19.60 29.37 18.38
N GLU A 142 20.65 29.13 17.59
CA GLU A 142 21.00 30.00 16.49
C GLU A 142 19.92 29.85 15.40
N LYS A 143 19.28 30.96 15.05
CA LYS A 143 18.33 30.95 13.94
C LYS A 143 19.12 30.61 12.68
N VAL A 144 18.81 29.46 12.08
CA VAL A 144 19.27 29.15 10.73
C VAL A 144 18.66 30.21 9.82
N ILE A 145 19.45 31.22 9.46
CA ILE A 145 19.09 32.17 8.41
C ILE A 145 19.28 31.39 7.11
N PRO A 146 18.22 31.09 6.35
CA PRO A 146 18.39 30.49 5.05
C PRO A 146 19.10 31.54 4.18
N ASN A 147 20.42 31.41 4.02
CA ASN A 147 21.14 32.18 3.04
C ASN A 147 20.55 31.80 1.68
N GLY A 148 19.88 32.77 1.06
CA GLY A 148 19.23 32.61 -0.22
C GLY A 148 20.23 32.08 -1.25
N GLY A 149 20.03 30.84 -1.68
CA GLY A 149 20.90 30.22 -2.67
C GLY A 149 21.05 28.71 -2.50
N SER A 150 19.95 27.97 -2.59
CA SER A 150 19.93 26.66 -3.26
C SER A 150 18.51 26.15 -3.21
N THR A 151 17.92 25.99 -4.39
CA THR A 151 16.70 25.23 -4.67
C THR A 151 16.51 24.08 -3.70
N MET A 152 15.28 23.96 -3.15
CA MET A 152 14.78 22.69 -2.63
C MET A 152 15.03 21.64 -3.71
N GLU A 153 16.09 20.85 -3.57
CA GLU A 153 16.11 19.52 -4.15
C GLU A 153 14.96 18.81 -3.45
N ARG A 154 13.83 18.73 -4.16
CA ARG A 154 12.83 17.70 -3.92
C ARG A 154 13.64 16.43 -3.68
N ILE A 155 13.39 15.77 -2.56
CA ILE A 155 13.85 14.40 -2.36
C ILE A 155 13.21 13.60 -3.50
N LEU A 156 13.93 13.52 -4.62
CA LEU A 156 13.65 12.65 -5.72
C LEU A 156 13.82 11.27 -5.11
N VAL A 157 12.68 10.60 -4.87
CA VAL A 157 12.66 9.16 -4.81
C VAL A 157 13.53 8.70 -5.99
N PRO A 158 14.65 7.99 -5.76
CA PRO A 158 15.60 7.74 -6.81
C PRO A 158 14.87 7.09 -7.98
N HIS A 159 14.92 7.71 -9.15
CA HIS A 159 14.35 7.16 -10.39
C HIS A 159 14.81 5.71 -10.63
N SER A 160 15.93 5.29 -10.03
CA SER A 160 16.45 3.92 -10.06
C SER A 160 15.56 2.91 -9.34
N ILE A 161 14.84 3.26 -8.26
CA ILE A 161 13.98 2.31 -7.52
C ILE A 161 12.68 2.08 -8.29
N THR A 162 12.07 3.14 -8.81
CA THR A 162 10.85 3.06 -9.64
C THR A 162 11.11 2.40 -10.99
N LEU A 163 12.27 2.64 -11.63
CA LEU A 163 12.64 1.90 -12.85
C LEU A 163 12.96 0.43 -12.58
N SER A 164 13.65 0.10 -11.47
CA SER A 164 14.02 -1.29 -11.16
C SER A 164 12.80 -2.14 -10.86
N LEU A 165 11.80 -1.60 -10.14
CA LEU A 165 10.51 -2.26 -9.91
C LEU A 165 9.70 -2.38 -11.21
N LYS A 166 9.61 -1.32 -12.03
CA LYS A 166 8.94 -1.39 -13.35
C LYS A 166 9.59 -2.43 -14.28
N LEU A 167 10.92 -2.48 -14.36
CA LEU A 167 11.65 -3.45 -15.20
C LEU A 167 11.52 -4.89 -14.67
N MET A 168 11.48 -5.10 -13.34
CA MET A 168 11.25 -6.43 -12.77
C MET A 168 9.81 -6.92 -13.00
N LEU A 169 8.81 -6.06 -12.84
CA LEU A 169 7.40 -6.42 -13.07
C LEU A 169 7.12 -6.69 -14.56
N LEU A 170 7.73 -5.91 -15.48
CA LEU A 170 7.68 -6.17 -16.93
C LEU A 170 8.32 -7.52 -17.30
N LYS A 171 9.46 -7.89 -16.71
CA LYS A 171 10.10 -9.20 -16.96
C LYS A 171 9.25 -10.38 -16.49
N ASN A 172 8.51 -10.23 -15.39
CA ASN A 172 7.61 -11.26 -14.88
C ASN A 172 6.31 -11.37 -15.70
N SER A 173 5.79 -10.26 -16.21
CA SER A 173 4.64 -10.23 -17.14
C SER A 173 4.97 -10.84 -18.51
N MET A 174 6.18 -10.61 -19.04
CA MET A 174 6.60 -11.25 -20.29
C MET A 174 6.89 -12.74 -20.13
N SER A 175 7.44 -13.18 -18.99
CA SER A 175 7.71 -14.60 -18.73
C SER A 175 6.43 -15.43 -18.54
N SER A 176 5.36 -14.83 -18.01
CA SER A 176 4.06 -15.51 -17.86
C SER A 176 3.28 -15.60 -19.18
N ASN A 177 3.44 -14.63 -20.09
CA ASN A 177 2.87 -14.67 -21.43
C ASN A 177 3.63 -15.61 -22.39
N LEU A 178 4.94 -15.82 -22.19
CA LEU A 178 5.72 -16.83 -22.93
C LEU A 178 5.38 -18.26 -22.51
N ARG A 179 5.09 -18.53 -21.23
CA ARG A 179 4.60 -19.85 -20.79
C ARG A 179 3.21 -20.17 -21.34
N ARG A 180 2.30 -19.19 -21.36
CA ARG A 180 0.96 -19.37 -21.96
C ARG A 180 0.96 -19.62 -23.47
N LYS A 181 2.03 -19.25 -24.19
CA LYS A 181 2.18 -19.54 -25.64
C LYS A 181 2.87 -20.86 -25.95
N GLN A 182 3.42 -21.56 -24.95
CA GLN A 182 3.99 -22.90 -25.12
C GLN A 182 3.04 -24.03 -24.68
N GLU A 183 1.90 -23.67 -24.08
CA GLU A 183 0.84 -24.59 -23.64
C GLU A 183 -0.41 -24.54 -24.54
N CYS A 184 -0.31 -23.97 -25.75
CA CYS A 184 -1.30 -24.05 -26.82
C CYS A 184 -0.70 -24.76 -28.04
#